data_AF-A0AAU6HDP2-F1
#
_entry.id   AF-A0AAU6HDP2-F1
#
_cell.length_a   1.000
_cell.length_b   1.000
_cell.length_c   1.000
_cell.angle_alpha   90.00
_cell.angle_beta   90.00
_cell.angle_gamma   90.00
#
_symmetry.space_group_name_H-M   'P 1'
#
loop_
_entity.id
_entity.type
_entity.pdbx_description
1 polymer ?
#
loop_
_entity_poly.entity_id
_entity_poly.type
_entity_poly.pdbx_seq_one_letter_code
_entity_poly.pdbx_strand_id
1 'polypeptide(L)'
;MTRPLAPPAAGLADLQPVLGNRAVALVAEQRAARGRLGELLTGRDSGTRQIRTSHVRAALTRRLTEGPVFSADELRNIQILSRSPEWLDDIGIGRYEDAEKYTEKGDYRTWLRLQPGRRLLIATLEWTRRRPEEGQPTPTSPAYTLGRHLALRGSLPDDARKSAEEERDRQIHGTFVDTLDPRAALVPNDPDAWRKDARARTILTHVFLILQNGLKVYKEGADHIDFREGDVARALAHGGRVNIRIPQLEVRDSAFALTDWLGVTRDGGHEVNPAERRAFGTHHMKIGENRDGVAGKFREQGGKLASVKNVVQFGSRFERVRLYGLDLAAGGLGSRDFNGDVVLPDGGHGHMFLGFTPPRRNRAGALQVGIETTSPGGPSPVGYRHTWRSTEATANPESSFYGHKKDKIGEGKLAVNQRYVDIGEFRTPTGGGWMRFLEELKEDWARRLAAAGTDPVARRALYSELAGRRRDE
;
A
#
# COMPACT_ATOMS: atom_id res chain seq x y z
N MET A 1 -7.69 82.05 -35.03
CA MET A 1 -8.44 80.81 -34.85
C MET A 1 -7.78 79.70 -35.67
N THR A 2 -6.90 78.95 -35.03
CA THR A 2 -6.16 77.82 -35.61
C THR A 2 -6.97 76.54 -35.42
N ARG A 3 -7.25 75.82 -36.51
CA ARG A 3 -7.88 74.48 -36.47
C ARG A 3 -6.92 73.47 -35.85
N PRO A 4 -7.35 72.57 -34.95
CA PRO A 4 -6.50 71.48 -34.48
C PRO A 4 -6.41 70.39 -35.54
N LEU A 5 -5.19 69.94 -35.83
CA LEU A 5 -4.90 68.72 -36.56
C LEU A 5 -5.35 67.53 -35.71
N ALA A 6 -6.25 66.71 -36.25
CA ALA A 6 -6.61 65.43 -35.66
C ALA A 6 -5.37 64.51 -35.65
N PRO A 7 -5.14 63.73 -34.59
CA PRO A 7 -4.07 62.73 -34.58
C PRO A 7 -4.37 61.64 -35.62
N PRO A 8 -3.35 61.05 -36.25
CA PRO A 8 -3.56 59.93 -37.16
C PRO A 8 -4.20 58.77 -36.39
N ALA A 9 -5.26 58.21 -36.97
CA ALA A 9 -5.90 56.99 -36.51
C ALA A 9 -4.95 55.79 -36.73
N ALA A 10 -3.88 55.69 -35.95
CA ALA A 10 -3.13 54.46 -35.76
C ALA A 10 -3.92 53.60 -34.77
N GLY A 11 -4.98 52.96 -35.25
CA GLY A 11 -5.92 52.26 -34.38
C GLY A 11 -6.62 51.12 -35.10
N LEU A 12 -6.45 49.91 -34.56
CA LEU A 12 -7.22 48.68 -34.80
C LEU A 12 -6.96 47.90 -36.11
N ALA A 13 -6.74 48.55 -37.26
CA ALA A 13 -6.58 47.81 -38.53
C ALA A 13 -5.28 46.99 -38.63
N ASP A 14 -4.15 47.51 -38.13
CA ASP A 14 -2.85 46.81 -38.16
C ASP A 14 -2.72 45.72 -37.08
N LEU A 15 -3.64 45.67 -36.11
CA LEU A 15 -3.66 44.65 -35.06
C LEU A 15 -4.39 43.37 -35.52
N GLN A 16 -5.36 43.47 -36.44
CA GLN A 16 -6.14 42.32 -36.91
C GLN A 16 -5.31 41.25 -37.66
N PRO A 17 -4.39 41.59 -38.59
CA PRO A 17 -3.57 40.58 -39.28
C PRO A 17 -2.62 39.86 -38.32
N VAL A 18 -2.04 40.60 -37.36
CA VAL A 18 -1.11 40.07 -36.37
C VAL A 18 -1.82 39.12 -35.39
N LEU A 19 -3.04 39.46 -34.98
CA LEU A 19 -3.88 38.60 -34.13
C LEU A 19 -4.37 37.35 -34.87
N GLY A 20 -4.77 37.49 -36.15
CA GLY A 20 -5.19 36.37 -37.00
C GLY A 20 -4.07 35.34 -37.23
N ASN A 21 -2.85 35.81 -37.53
CA ASN A 21 -1.69 34.94 -37.75
C ASN A 21 -1.29 34.19 -36.47
N ARG A 22 -1.40 34.83 -35.30
CA ARG A 22 -1.12 34.20 -34.00
C ARG A 22 -2.15 33.13 -33.64
N ALA A 23 -3.43 33.38 -33.91
CA ALA A 23 -4.49 32.40 -33.68
C ALA A 23 -4.33 31.15 -34.55
N VAL A 24 -4.00 31.32 -35.83
CA VAL A 24 -3.76 30.20 -36.76
C VAL A 24 -2.53 29.38 -36.34
N ALA A 25 -1.44 30.05 -35.95
CA ALA A 25 -0.23 29.38 -35.45
C ALA A 25 -0.50 28.56 -34.18
N LEU A 26 -1.26 29.11 -33.23
CA LEU A 26 -1.64 28.41 -32.00
C LEU A 26 -2.48 27.15 -32.30
N VAL A 27 -3.46 27.24 -33.20
CA VAL A 27 -4.29 26.09 -33.59
C VAL A 27 -3.45 25.00 -34.26
N ALA A 28 -2.49 25.37 -35.12
CA ALA A 28 -1.58 24.42 -35.74
C ALA A 28 -0.66 23.74 -34.71
N GLU A 29 -0.10 24.52 -33.77
CA GLU A 29 0.74 24.03 -32.68
C GLU A 29 -0.03 23.03 -31.79
N GLN A 30 -1.27 23.37 -31.41
CA GLN A 30 -2.14 22.53 -30.60
C GLN A 30 -2.55 21.24 -31.33
N ARG A 31 -2.88 21.32 -32.62
CA ARG A 31 -3.20 20.13 -33.42
C ARG A 31 -2.00 19.17 -33.49
N ALA A 32 -0.81 19.70 -33.70
CA ALA A 32 0.41 18.92 -33.71
C ALA A 32 0.73 18.32 -32.33
N ALA A 33 0.56 19.10 -31.26
CA ALA A 33 0.76 18.63 -29.89
C ALA A 33 -0.23 17.52 -29.50
N ARG A 34 -1.49 17.64 -29.91
CA ARG A 34 -2.51 16.60 -29.72
C ARG A 34 -2.16 15.31 -30.45
N GLY A 35 -1.71 15.40 -31.70
CA GLY A 35 -1.26 14.25 -32.49
C GLY A 35 -0.12 13.52 -31.76
N ARG A 36 0.97 14.25 -31.49
CA ARG A 36 2.15 13.71 -30.81
C ARG A 36 1.83 13.11 -29.44
N LEU A 37 1.07 13.81 -28.60
CA LEU A 37 0.72 13.30 -27.28
C LEU A 37 -0.14 12.03 -27.41
N GLY A 38 -1.09 11.99 -28.33
CA GLY A 38 -1.87 10.78 -28.60
C GLY A 38 -1.00 9.59 -28.99
N GLU A 39 -0.01 9.80 -29.86
CA GLU A 39 0.94 8.78 -30.32
C GLU A 39 1.80 8.26 -29.16
N LEU A 40 2.44 9.18 -28.42
CA LEU A 40 3.29 8.86 -27.28
C LEU A 40 2.54 8.04 -26.21
N LEU A 41 1.29 8.42 -25.91
CA LEU A 41 0.49 7.73 -24.90
C LEU A 41 0.00 6.35 -25.34
N THR A 42 -0.28 6.16 -26.64
CA THR A 42 -0.91 4.93 -27.13
C THR A 42 0.04 3.97 -27.83
N GLY A 43 1.24 4.43 -28.19
CA GLY A 43 2.18 3.70 -29.05
C GLY A 43 1.66 3.49 -30.47
N ARG A 44 0.62 4.22 -30.87
CA ARG A 44 0.02 4.12 -32.20
C ARG A 44 0.42 5.34 -33.01
N ASP A 45 0.97 5.11 -34.19
CA ASP A 45 1.17 6.17 -35.18
C ASP A 45 -0.19 6.76 -35.57
N SER A 46 -0.32 8.09 -35.49
CA SER A 46 -1.57 8.76 -35.82
C SER A 46 -1.77 8.91 -37.33
N GLY A 47 -0.73 8.76 -38.16
CA GLY A 47 -0.79 8.79 -39.62
C GLY A 47 -1.91 9.69 -40.16
N THR A 48 -2.87 9.09 -40.87
CA THR A 48 -4.12 9.76 -41.32
C THR A 48 -5.34 9.46 -40.44
N ARG A 49 -5.22 8.62 -39.40
CA ARG A 49 -6.35 8.18 -38.55
C ARG A 49 -6.27 8.81 -37.16
N GLN A 50 -7.28 9.61 -36.84
CA GLN A 50 -7.41 10.26 -35.54
C GLN A 50 -7.45 9.24 -34.38
N ILE A 51 -6.53 9.38 -33.43
CA ILE A 51 -6.48 8.58 -32.21
C ILE A 51 -7.74 8.89 -31.37
N ARG A 52 -8.57 7.87 -31.16
CA ARG A 52 -9.80 8.00 -30.35
C ARG A 52 -9.47 8.29 -28.88
N THR A 53 -10.19 9.22 -28.27
CA THR A 53 -10.12 9.58 -26.84
C THR A 53 -10.19 8.36 -25.92
N SER A 54 -11.02 7.36 -26.25
CA SER A 54 -11.14 6.12 -25.46
C SER A 54 -9.84 5.30 -25.39
N HIS A 55 -9.05 5.26 -26.47
CA HIS A 55 -7.75 4.59 -26.47
C HIS A 55 -6.75 5.31 -25.56
N VAL A 56 -6.76 6.65 -25.56
CA VAL A 56 -5.90 7.46 -24.69
C VAL A 56 -6.30 7.27 -23.23
N ARG A 57 -7.60 7.32 -22.89
CA ARG A 57 -8.08 7.05 -21.52
C ARG A 57 -7.68 5.67 -21.02
N ALA A 58 -7.80 4.64 -21.87
CA ALA A 58 -7.39 3.28 -21.53
C ALA A 58 -5.88 3.18 -21.29
N ALA A 59 -5.07 3.83 -22.14
CA ALA A 59 -3.62 3.89 -21.97
C ALA A 59 -3.21 4.61 -20.67
N LEU A 60 -3.84 5.75 -20.35
CA LEU A 60 -3.61 6.49 -19.10
C LEU A 60 -3.98 5.66 -17.87
N THR A 61 -5.11 4.93 -17.93
CA THR A 61 -5.55 4.05 -16.84
C THR A 61 -4.55 2.93 -16.59
N ARG A 62 -4.06 2.28 -17.66
CA ARG A 62 -3.02 1.25 -17.57
C ARG A 62 -1.72 1.82 -17.01
N ARG A 63 -1.29 2.96 -17.54
CA ARG A 63 -0.05 3.66 -17.16
C ARG A 63 -0.04 4.11 -15.70
N LEU A 64 -1.18 4.50 -15.12
CA LEU A 64 -1.30 4.79 -13.69
C LEU A 64 -0.98 3.59 -12.78
N THR A 65 -1.00 2.37 -13.31
CA THR A 65 -0.67 1.14 -12.55
C THR A 65 0.61 0.46 -12.98
N GLU A 66 1.07 0.71 -14.21
CA GLU A 66 2.20 0.00 -14.82
C GLU A 66 3.40 0.93 -15.08
N GLY A 67 3.23 2.25 -14.90
CA GLY A 67 4.22 3.23 -15.31
C GLY A 67 4.40 3.32 -16.83
N PRO A 68 5.34 4.16 -17.28
CA PRO A 68 6.13 5.09 -16.47
C PRO A 68 5.36 6.38 -16.10
N VAL A 69 5.99 7.30 -15.35
CA VAL A 69 5.56 8.72 -15.27
C VAL A 69 5.59 9.39 -16.65
N PHE A 70 4.97 10.57 -16.83
CA PHE A 70 5.08 11.29 -18.11
C PHE A 70 6.53 11.68 -18.42
N SER A 71 6.92 11.56 -19.70
CA SER A 71 8.21 12.03 -20.20
C SER A 71 8.25 13.55 -20.33
N ALA A 72 9.45 14.12 -20.53
CA ALA A 72 9.61 15.56 -20.76
C ALA A 72 8.83 16.04 -22.00
N ASP A 73 8.79 15.24 -23.07
CA ASP A 73 8.05 15.58 -24.28
C ASP A 73 6.53 15.52 -24.07
N GLU A 74 6.05 14.54 -23.31
CA GLU A 74 4.64 14.47 -22.96
C GLU A 74 4.21 15.66 -22.10
N LEU A 75 5.01 16.03 -21.08
CA LEU A 75 4.75 17.21 -20.25
C LEU A 75 4.72 18.49 -21.08
N ARG A 76 5.65 18.65 -22.05
CA ARG A 76 5.68 19.81 -22.96
C ARG A 76 4.40 19.90 -23.80
N ASN A 77 3.94 18.78 -24.37
CA ASN A 77 2.70 18.77 -25.15
C ASN A 77 1.47 19.03 -24.26
N ILE A 78 1.43 18.52 -23.02
CA ILE A 78 0.38 18.83 -22.05
C ILE A 78 0.35 20.33 -21.73
N GLN A 79 1.50 20.98 -21.55
CA GLN A 79 1.58 22.43 -21.31
C GLN A 79 1.03 23.24 -22.50
N ILE A 80 1.42 22.88 -23.74
CA ILE A 80 0.89 23.53 -24.96
C ILE A 80 -0.64 23.40 -25.02
N LEU A 81 -1.15 22.20 -24.77
CA LEU A 81 -2.58 21.89 -24.82
C LEU A 81 -3.37 22.49 -23.65
N SER A 82 -2.73 22.87 -22.55
CA SER A 82 -3.41 23.51 -21.41
C SER A 82 -3.99 24.90 -21.76
N ARG A 83 -3.49 25.52 -22.84
CA ARG A 83 -4.03 26.77 -23.41
C ARG A 83 -5.44 26.61 -24.02
N SER A 84 -5.81 25.40 -24.46
CA SER A 84 -7.14 25.01 -24.95
C SER A 84 -7.45 23.59 -24.46
N PRO A 85 -7.94 23.45 -23.22
CA PRO A 85 -7.86 22.21 -22.46
C PRO A 85 -8.95 21.20 -22.84
N GLU A 86 -9.88 21.50 -23.74
CA GLU A 86 -11.10 20.71 -23.96
C GLU A 86 -10.76 19.24 -24.23
N TRP A 87 -9.72 19.00 -25.02
CA TRP A 87 -9.25 17.63 -25.29
C TRP A 87 -8.53 16.99 -24.10
N LEU A 88 -7.78 17.76 -23.29
CA LEU A 88 -7.13 17.28 -22.06
C LEU A 88 -8.16 16.91 -21.00
N ASP A 89 -9.23 17.70 -20.86
CA ASP A 89 -10.37 17.44 -19.99
C ASP A 89 -11.10 16.18 -20.45
N ASP A 90 -11.32 16.05 -21.76
CA ASP A 90 -11.90 14.84 -22.36
C ASP A 90 -11.06 13.60 -22.05
N ILE A 91 -9.75 13.60 -22.20
CA ILE A 91 -8.93 12.40 -21.86
C ILE A 91 -8.69 12.25 -20.35
N GLY A 92 -9.13 13.21 -19.54
CA GLY A 92 -9.03 13.17 -18.08
C GLY A 92 -7.65 13.52 -17.51
N ILE A 93 -6.81 14.26 -18.26
CA ILE A 93 -5.55 14.84 -17.78
C ILE A 93 -5.82 16.23 -17.14
N GLY A 94 -6.67 17.03 -17.78
CA GLY A 94 -6.90 18.44 -17.41
C GLY A 94 -5.69 19.35 -17.65
N ARG A 95 -5.78 20.60 -17.19
CA ARG A 95 -4.73 21.61 -17.33
C ARG A 95 -3.51 21.36 -16.45
N TYR A 96 -2.33 21.72 -16.94
CA TYR A 96 -1.07 21.65 -16.21
C TYR A 96 -1.10 22.49 -14.92
N GLU A 97 -1.55 23.74 -15.02
CA GLU A 97 -1.56 24.70 -13.93
C GLU A 97 -2.47 24.26 -12.77
N ASP A 98 -3.58 23.60 -13.10
CA ASP A 98 -4.46 23.09 -12.06
C ASP A 98 -3.79 21.91 -11.32
N ALA A 99 -2.91 21.14 -11.98
CA ALA A 99 -2.18 20.05 -11.34
C ALA A 99 -1.13 20.60 -10.36
N GLU A 100 -0.46 21.70 -10.74
CA GLU A 100 0.45 22.44 -9.86
C GLU A 100 -0.27 22.99 -8.62
N LYS A 101 -1.41 23.66 -8.82
CA LYS A 101 -2.24 24.15 -7.70
C LYS A 101 -2.66 23.03 -6.76
N TYR A 102 -2.96 21.84 -7.29
CA TYR A 102 -3.30 20.69 -6.47
C TYR A 102 -2.11 20.25 -5.58
N THR A 103 -0.89 20.21 -6.16
CA THR A 103 0.34 19.86 -5.42
C THR A 103 0.75 20.91 -4.39
N GLU A 104 0.51 22.18 -4.69
CA GLU A 104 0.80 23.30 -3.78
C GLU A 104 -0.16 23.33 -2.60
N LYS A 105 -1.44 23.03 -2.84
CA LYS A 105 -2.45 22.96 -1.78
C LYS A 105 -2.16 21.86 -0.76
N GLY A 106 -1.57 20.74 -1.19
CA GLY A 106 -1.21 19.62 -0.30
C GLY A 106 -2.41 18.91 0.35
N ASP A 107 -3.61 19.05 -0.20
CA ASP A 107 -4.84 18.43 0.32
C ASP A 107 -5.27 17.27 -0.59
N TYR A 108 -5.04 16.05 -0.13
CA TYR A 108 -5.23 14.82 -0.90
C TYR A 108 -6.55 14.11 -0.59
N ARG A 109 -7.47 14.73 0.17
CA ARG A 109 -8.78 14.13 0.52
C ARG A 109 -9.66 13.77 -0.68
N THR A 110 -9.38 14.31 -1.87
CA THR A 110 -10.07 13.95 -3.12
C THR A 110 -9.22 13.12 -4.07
N TRP A 111 -8.02 12.70 -3.68
CA TRP A 111 -7.01 12.08 -4.53
C TRP A 111 -7.58 10.94 -5.38
N LEU A 112 -8.25 9.96 -4.76
CA LEU A 112 -8.79 8.80 -5.47
C LEU A 112 -10.07 9.08 -6.27
N ARG A 113 -10.63 10.28 -6.18
CA ARG A 113 -11.74 10.75 -7.04
C ARG A 113 -11.24 11.40 -8.33
N LEU A 114 -9.96 11.74 -8.41
CA LEU A 114 -9.36 12.31 -9.62
C LEU A 114 -9.27 11.27 -10.74
N GLN A 115 -9.47 11.74 -11.97
CA GLN A 115 -9.32 10.94 -13.17
C GLN A 115 -7.89 10.37 -13.29
N PRO A 116 -7.70 9.20 -13.92
CA PRO A 116 -6.39 8.56 -14.01
C PRO A 116 -5.30 9.44 -14.62
N GLY A 117 -5.59 10.13 -15.73
CA GLY A 117 -4.64 11.04 -16.38
C GLY A 117 -4.20 12.18 -15.47
N ARG A 118 -5.14 12.73 -14.70
CA ARG A 118 -4.88 13.80 -13.74
C ARG A 118 -3.98 13.34 -12.60
N ARG A 119 -4.24 12.17 -12.02
CA ARG A 119 -3.36 11.59 -10.99
C ARG A 119 -1.96 11.31 -11.52
N LEU A 120 -1.85 10.78 -12.74
CA LEU A 120 -0.57 10.55 -13.40
C LEU A 120 0.22 11.85 -13.59
N LEU A 121 -0.46 12.94 -14.00
CA LEU A 121 0.16 14.25 -14.14
C LEU A 121 0.69 14.77 -12.79
N ILE A 122 -0.18 14.81 -11.78
CA ILE A 122 0.19 15.27 -10.43
C ILE A 122 1.34 14.44 -9.85
N ALA A 123 1.29 13.11 -9.98
CA ALA A 123 2.36 12.22 -9.52
C ALA A 123 3.68 12.46 -10.26
N THR A 124 3.62 12.73 -11.57
CA THR A 124 4.81 13.10 -12.35
C THR A 124 5.42 14.41 -11.86
N LEU A 125 4.59 15.43 -11.58
CA LEU A 125 5.06 16.73 -11.09
C LEU A 125 5.69 16.62 -9.70
N GLU A 126 5.04 15.93 -8.76
CA GLU A 126 5.60 15.72 -7.42
C GLU A 126 6.94 14.98 -7.48
N TRP A 127 7.02 13.89 -8.25
CA TRP A 127 8.25 13.11 -8.39
C TRP A 127 9.39 13.86 -9.05
N THR A 128 9.11 14.77 -9.98
CA THR A 128 10.15 15.55 -10.68
C THR A 128 10.61 16.76 -9.87
N ARG A 129 9.75 17.34 -9.05
CA ARG A 129 10.03 18.61 -8.33
C ARG A 129 10.44 18.44 -6.88
N ARG A 130 10.00 17.36 -6.22
CA ARG A 130 10.16 17.16 -4.77
C ARG A 130 11.03 15.95 -4.43
N ARG A 131 11.93 15.54 -5.33
CA ARG A 131 12.91 14.51 -4.94
C ARG A 131 13.70 15.04 -3.74
N PRO A 132 13.76 14.30 -2.63
CA PRO A 132 14.48 14.75 -1.46
C PRO A 132 15.96 14.87 -1.82
N GLU A 133 16.54 16.00 -1.43
CA GLU A 133 18.00 16.13 -1.36
C GLU A 133 18.52 15.22 -0.23
N GLU A 134 19.81 14.93 -0.26
CA GLU A 134 20.43 14.10 0.78
C GLU A 134 20.20 14.72 2.17
N GLY A 135 19.72 13.90 3.11
CA GLY A 135 19.40 14.32 4.47
C GLY A 135 18.02 14.97 4.67
N GLN A 136 17.27 15.27 3.60
CA GLN A 136 15.90 15.78 3.72
C GLN A 136 14.88 14.64 3.92
N PRO A 137 13.78 14.88 4.65
CA PRO A 137 12.70 13.90 4.77
C PRO A 137 12.09 13.56 3.42
N THR A 138 11.89 12.26 3.19
CA THR A 138 11.16 11.78 2.01
C THR A 138 9.71 12.27 2.06
N PRO A 139 9.17 12.88 0.99
CA PRO A 139 7.77 13.27 0.95
C PRO A 139 6.83 12.06 1.14
N THR A 140 5.79 12.26 1.95
CA THR A 140 4.80 11.23 2.30
C THR A 140 3.49 11.37 1.53
N SER A 141 3.40 12.32 0.59
CA SER A 141 2.18 12.54 -0.17
C SER A 141 1.88 11.34 -1.10
N PRO A 142 0.61 10.94 -1.24
CA PRO A 142 0.23 9.81 -2.11
C PRO A 142 0.52 10.09 -3.60
N ALA A 143 0.72 11.35 -3.96
CA ALA A 143 1.15 11.72 -5.31
C ALA A 143 2.65 11.49 -5.51
N TYR A 144 3.49 11.88 -4.55
CA TYR A 144 4.92 11.65 -4.63
C TYR A 144 5.25 10.16 -4.62
N THR A 145 4.66 9.40 -3.70
CA THR A 145 4.91 7.96 -3.59
C THR A 145 4.42 7.19 -4.81
N LEU A 146 3.28 7.59 -5.39
CA LEU A 146 2.83 7.07 -6.69
C LEU A 146 3.82 7.43 -7.80
N GLY A 147 4.31 8.68 -7.84
CA GLY A 147 5.29 9.11 -8.83
C GLY A 147 6.58 8.29 -8.77
N ARG A 148 7.10 8.04 -7.57
CA ARG A 148 8.23 7.13 -7.34
C ARG A 148 7.94 5.71 -7.82
N HIS A 149 6.79 5.15 -7.46
CA HIS A 149 6.35 3.83 -7.90
C HIS A 149 6.33 3.72 -9.43
N LEU A 150 5.74 4.70 -10.12
CA LEU A 150 5.64 4.72 -11.57
C LEU A 150 7.00 4.93 -12.24
N ALA A 151 7.89 5.71 -11.63
CA ALA A 151 9.25 5.89 -12.14
C ALA A 151 10.07 4.59 -12.04
N LEU A 152 9.97 3.86 -10.94
CA LEU A 152 10.59 2.54 -10.77
C LEU A 152 10.11 1.51 -11.82
N ARG A 153 8.91 1.66 -12.35
CA ARG A 153 8.40 0.82 -13.44
C ARG A 153 8.84 1.29 -14.84
N GLY A 154 9.38 2.49 -14.94
CA GLY A 154 9.97 3.02 -16.15
C GLY A 154 11.45 2.67 -16.30
N SER A 155 12.06 3.32 -17.29
CA SER A 155 13.49 3.26 -17.56
C SER A 155 14.23 4.34 -16.74
N LEU A 156 14.45 4.06 -15.47
CA LEU A 156 15.42 4.83 -14.66
C LEU A 156 16.83 4.29 -14.89
N PRO A 157 17.86 5.16 -14.89
CA PRO A 157 19.24 4.77 -14.68
C PRO A 157 19.41 3.92 -13.40
N ASP A 158 20.38 3.01 -13.37
CA ASP A 158 20.52 2.03 -12.29
C ASP A 158 20.77 2.66 -10.91
N ASP A 159 21.56 3.72 -10.85
CA ASP A 159 21.82 4.51 -9.64
C ASP A 159 20.53 5.19 -9.13
N ALA A 160 19.77 5.80 -10.03
CA ALA A 160 18.50 6.45 -9.71
C ALA A 160 17.43 5.42 -9.28
N ARG A 161 17.44 4.23 -9.90
CA ARG A 161 16.57 3.10 -9.51
C ARG A 161 16.89 2.63 -8.11
N LYS A 162 18.16 2.33 -7.83
CA LYS A 162 18.61 1.86 -6.52
C LYS A 162 18.28 2.88 -5.41
N SER A 163 18.58 4.16 -5.66
CA SER A 163 18.24 5.24 -4.73
C SER A 163 16.73 5.33 -4.44
N ALA A 164 15.89 5.23 -5.48
CA ALA A 164 14.44 5.23 -5.31
C ALA A 164 13.89 3.98 -4.60
N GLU A 165 14.51 2.81 -4.79
CA GLU A 165 14.18 1.58 -4.06
C GLU A 165 14.57 1.68 -2.58
N GLU A 166 15.76 2.19 -2.28
CA GLU A 166 16.22 2.44 -0.91
C GLU A 166 15.38 3.49 -0.20
N GLU A 167 14.96 4.55 -0.89
CA GLU A 167 14.02 5.54 -0.37
C GLU A 167 12.67 4.92 -0.02
N ARG A 168 12.11 4.10 -0.92
CA ARG A 168 10.85 3.36 -0.68
C ARG A 168 10.99 2.45 0.53
N ASP A 169 12.03 1.64 0.58
CA ASP A 169 12.22 0.62 1.60
C ASP A 169 12.48 1.28 2.97
N ARG A 170 13.28 2.36 3.03
CA ARG A 170 13.43 3.18 4.26
C ARG A 170 12.13 3.81 4.73
N GLN A 171 11.30 4.32 3.82
CA GLN A 171 10.01 4.92 4.18
C GLN A 171 9.04 3.87 4.73
N ILE A 172 8.94 2.70 4.08
CA ILE A 172 8.16 1.56 4.58
C ILE A 172 8.63 1.18 5.99
N HIS A 173 9.93 0.94 6.15
CA HIS A 173 10.56 0.56 7.41
C HIS A 173 10.28 1.56 8.52
N GLY A 174 10.60 2.84 8.28
CA GLY A 174 10.40 3.91 9.24
C GLY A 174 8.95 4.01 9.72
N THR A 175 7.99 3.84 8.81
CA THR A 175 6.55 3.90 9.14
C THR A 175 6.13 2.75 10.06
N PHE A 176 6.65 1.54 9.86
CA PHE A 176 6.41 0.44 10.78
C PHE A 176 7.05 0.68 12.14
N VAL A 177 8.27 1.20 12.18
CA VAL A 177 8.96 1.55 13.44
C VAL A 177 8.18 2.63 14.20
N ASP A 178 7.75 3.68 13.52
CA ASP A 178 6.94 4.76 14.12
C ASP A 178 5.57 4.27 14.59
N THR A 179 5.00 3.28 13.89
CA THR A 179 3.76 2.62 14.34
C THR A 179 3.98 1.81 15.60
N LEU A 180 5.10 1.06 15.73
CA LEU A 180 5.37 0.21 16.88
C LEU A 180 5.87 0.99 18.10
N ASP A 181 6.60 2.08 17.86
CA ASP A 181 7.21 2.96 18.84
C ASP A 181 6.84 4.44 18.57
N PRO A 182 5.57 4.83 18.80
CA PRO A 182 5.11 6.19 18.51
C PRO A 182 5.82 7.22 19.37
N ARG A 183 6.28 8.29 18.73
CA ARG A 183 7.04 9.40 19.37
C ARG A 183 6.22 10.67 19.60
N ALA A 184 5.04 10.78 19.00
CA ALA A 184 4.26 12.01 19.04
C ALA A 184 3.48 12.14 20.35
N ALA A 185 3.61 13.28 21.03
CA ALA A 185 2.97 13.59 22.30
C ALA A 185 1.56 14.18 22.17
N LEU A 186 1.08 14.40 20.94
CA LEU A 186 -0.18 15.09 20.65
C LEU A 186 -1.29 14.09 20.30
N VAL A 187 -1.62 13.22 21.24
CA VAL A 187 -2.92 12.53 21.20
C VAL A 187 -3.87 13.38 22.05
N PRO A 188 -5.08 13.70 21.56
CA PRO A 188 -6.15 14.17 22.44
C PRO A 188 -6.23 13.26 23.68
N ASN A 189 -6.72 13.75 24.83
CA ASN A 189 -6.97 12.92 26.01
C ASN A 189 -8.09 11.90 25.70
N ASP A 190 -7.77 10.87 24.92
CA ASP A 190 -8.61 9.78 24.46
C ASP A 190 -7.96 8.46 24.92
N PRO A 191 -8.28 8.00 26.13
CA PRO A 191 -7.79 6.74 26.66
C PRO A 191 -8.15 5.54 25.77
N ASP A 192 -9.22 5.62 24.98
CA ASP A 192 -9.68 4.51 24.14
C ASP A 192 -8.78 4.37 22.92
N ALA A 193 -8.37 5.49 22.30
CA ALA A 193 -7.38 5.50 21.23
C ALA A 193 -6.06 4.86 21.71
N TRP A 194 -5.57 5.23 22.89
CA TRP A 194 -4.35 4.63 23.47
C TRP A 194 -4.49 3.13 23.70
N ARG A 195 -5.62 2.65 24.23
CA ARG A 195 -5.84 1.22 24.46
C ARG A 195 -5.93 0.43 23.15
N LYS A 196 -6.63 0.96 22.14
CA LYS A 196 -6.73 0.35 20.81
C LYS A 196 -5.36 0.26 20.14
N ASP A 197 -4.61 1.36 20.14
CA ASP A 197 -3.26 1.43 19.59
C ASP A 197 -2.32 0.44 20.28
N ALA A 198 -2.24 0.46 21.62
CA ALA A 198 -1.38 -0.46 22.37
C ALA A 198 -1.70 -1.93 22.08
N ARG A 199 -2.99 -2.28 21.97
CA ARG A 199 -3.42 -3.63 21.59
C ARG A 199 -2.98 -4.00 20.18
N ALA A 200 -3.22 -3.12 19.21
CA ALA A 200 -2.85 -3.36 17.82
C ALA A 200 -1.32 -3.48 17.64
N ARG A 201 -0.53 -2.63 18.31
CA ARG A 201 0.94 -2.68 18.31
C ARG A 201 1.47 -3.96 18.95
N THR A 202 0.87 -4.44 20.03
CA THR A 202 1.27 -5.69 20.68
C THR A 202 1.11 -6.87 19.72
N ILE A 203 -0.05 -6.98 19.08
CA ILE A 203 -0.32 -8.06 18.11
C ILE A 203 0.60 -7.92 16.88
N LEU A 204 0.80 -6.70 16.36
CA LEU A 204 1.70 -6.45 15.23
C LEU A 204 3.16 -6.80 15.58
N THR A 205 3.62 -6.49 16.80
CA THR A 205 4.95 -6.88 17.30
C THR A 205 5.10 -8.40 17.26
N HIS A 206 4.13 -9.15 17.79
CA HIS A 206 4.16 -10.61 17.77
C HIS A 206 4.13 -11.19 16.34
N VAL A 207 3.40 -10.55 15.42
CA VAL A 207 3.46 -10.91 14.00
C VAL A 207 4.87 -10.73 13.46
N PHE A 208 5.53 -9.59 13.71
CA PHE A 208 6.89 -9.36 13.26
C PHE A 208 7.90 -10.35 13.86
N LEU A 209 7.72 -10.76 15.12
CA LEU A 209 8.53 -11.82 15.73
C LEU A 209 8.42 -13.14 14.94
N ILE A 210 7.22 -13.51 14.49
CA ILE A 210 7.04 -14.68 13.60
C ILE A 210 7.73 -14.45 12.24
N LEU A 211 7.56 -13.28 11.64
CA LEU A 211 8.13 -12.98 10.31
C LEU A 211 9.66 -12.99 10.32
N GLN A 212 10.30 -12.41 11.34
CA GLN A 212 11.75 -12.42 11.52
C GLN A 212 12.33 -13.83 11.48
N ASN A 213 11.62 -14.79 12.09
CA ASN A 213 12.10 -16.15 12.26
C ASN A 213 11.64 -17.14 11.17
N GLY A 214 10.74 -16.74 10.26
CA GLY A 214 10.18 -17.72 9.32
C GLY A 214 9.65 -17.20 7.99
N LEU A 215 9.82 -15.91 7.68
CA LEU A 215 9.30 -15.35 6.44
C LEU A 215 10.03 -15.94 5.22
N LYS A 216 9.27 -16.66 4.41
CA LYS A 216 9.65 -17.16 3.09
C LYS A 216 8.86 -16.46 1.99
N VAL A 217 9.45 -16.36 0.81
CA VAL A 217 8.81 -15.88 -0.41
C VAL A 217 8.85 -16.95 -1.49
N TYR A 218 7.78 -17.04 -2.27
CA TYR A 218 7.76 -17.92 -3.43
C TYR A 218 8.64 -17.33 -4.55
N LYS A 219 9.49 -18.16 -5.16
CA LYS A 219 10.25 -17.85 -6.38
C LYS A 219 9.99 -18.96 -7.40
N GLU A 220 9.65 -18.60 -8.63
CA GLU A 220 9.40 -19.57 -9.67
C GLU A 220 10.66 -20.44 -9.91
N GLY A 221 10.49 -21.76 -9.85
CA GLY A 221 11.61 -22.72 -9.97
C GLY A 221 12.34 -23.07 -8.66
N ALA A 222 12.14 -22.34 -7.57
CA ALA A 222 12.78 -22.61 -6.26
C ALA A 222 11.79 -22.80 -5.09
N ASP A 223 10.48 -22.74 -5.37
CA ASP A 223 9.39 -22.80 -4.37
C ASP A 223 9.53 -21.71 -3.29
N HIS A 224 9.28 -21.99 -2.01
CA HIS A 224 9.41 -21.02 -0.91
C HIS A 224 10.83 -20.97 -0.35
N ILE A 225 11.52 -19.86 -0.61
CA ILE A 225 12.87 -19.58 -0.07
C ILE A 225 12.83 -18.53 1.04
N ASP A 226 13.82 -18.55 1.92
CA ASP A 226 14.00 -17.53 2.95
C ASP A 226 14.10 -16.12 2.35
N PHE A 227 13.31 -15.19 2.88
CA PHE A 227 13.37 -13.80 2.44
C PHE A 227 14.54 -13.05 3.08
N ARG A 228 15.63 -12.89 2.32
CA ARG A 228 16.87 -12.19 2.74
C ARG A 228 17.13 -10.89 1.96
N GLU A 229 16.39 -10.65 0.88
CA GLU A 229 16.63 -9.54 -0.06
C GLU A 229 16.26 -8.15 0.53
N GLY A 230 15.52 -8.09 1.64
CA GLY A 230 15.11 -6.83 2.25
C GLY A 230 14.44 -6.99 3.62
N ASP A 231 13.81 -5.91 4.08
CA ASP A 231 13.18 -5.84 5.40
C ASP A 231 11.88 -6.65 5.47
N VAL A 232 11.64 -7.35 6.58
CA VAL A 232 10.41 -8.15 6.76
C VAL A 232 9.16 -7.28 6.72
N ALA A 233 9.27 -5.99 7.04
CA ALA A 233 8.23 -4.96 6.87
C ALA A 233 7.60 -4.98 5.47
N ARG A 234 8.38 -5.26 4.42
CA ARG A 234 7.89 -5.34 3.04
C ARG A 234 6.83 -6.43 2.86
N ALA A 235 6.84 -7.48 3.67
CA ALA A 235 5.85 -8.53 3.60
C ALA A 235 4.42 -8.04 3.88
N LEU A 236 4.26 -6.95 4.65
CA LEU A 236 2.96 -6.39 5.01
C LEU A 236 2.66 -5.04 4.34
N ALA A 237 3.68 -4.34 3.82
CA ALA A 237 3.55 -2.97 3.30
C ALA A 237 2.72 -2.84 2.02
N HIS A 238 2.69 -3.83 1.14
CA HIS A 238 2.15 -3.68 -0.23
C HIS A 238 0.68 -4.08 -0.37
N GLY A 239 -0.06 -4.25 0.73
CA GLY A 239 -1.33 -4.95 0.69
C GLY A 239 -1.19 -6.44 0.30
N GLY A 240 -2.28 -7.20 0.40
CA GLY A 240 -2.23 -8.66 0.38
C GLY A 240 -1.89 -9.24 1.76
N ARG A 241 -1.51 -10.52 1.81
CA ARG A 241 -1.38 -11.27 3.06
C ARG A 241 -0.11 -12.11 3.10
N VAL A 242 0.39 -12.32 4.32
CA VAL A 242 1.29 -13.41 4.65
C VAL A 242 0.43 -14.56 5.18
N ASN A 243 0.63 -15.76 4.64
CA ASN A 243 -0.09 -16.94 5.09
C ASN A 243 0.83 -17.78 5.99
N ILE A 244 0.47 -17.87 7.27
CA ILE A 244 1.18 -18.64 8.28
C ILE A 244 0.48 -19.99 8.40
N ARG A 245 1.19 -21.08 8.10
CA ARG A 245 0.71 -22.44 8.31
C ARG A 245 0.93 -22.84 9.75
N ILE A 246 -0.11 -23.43 10.35
CA ILE A 246 -0.08 -23.94 11.73
C ILE A 246 -0.10 -25.47 11.64
N PRO A 247 0.78 -26.19 12.34
CA PRO A 247 0.78 -27.66 12.30
C PRO A 247 -0.55 -28.23 12.78
N GLN A 248 -0.82 -29.49 12.40
CA GLN A 248 -1.99 -30.22 12.89
C GLN A 248 -1.91 -30.43 14.41
N LEU A 249 -3.05 -30.71 15.05
CA LEU A 249 -3.12 -30.91 16.50
C LEU A 249 -2.56 -32.27 16.91
N GLU A 250 -1.74 -32.27 17.96
CA GLU A 250 -1.43 -33.45 18.77
C GLU A 250 -2.46 -33.63 19.90
N VAL A 251 -2.34 -34.74 20.66
CA VAL A 251 -3.38 -35.23 21.61
C VAL A 251 -3.76 -34.20 22.69
N ARG A 252 -2.89 -33.22 22.99
CA ARG A 252 -3.09 -32.22 24.04
C ARG A 252 -2.97 -30.77 23.56
N ASP A 253 -2.87 -30.55 22.26
CA ASP A 253 -2.72 -29.21 21.72
C ASP A 253 -4.02 -28.42 21.79
N SER A 254 -3.91 -27.14 22.13
CA SER A 254 -5.02 -26.20 21.95
C SER A 254 -5.11 -25.77 20.49
N ALA A 255 -6.31 -25.89 19.90
CA ALA A 255 -6.62 -25.35 18.58
C ALA A 255 -6.46 -23.83 18.48
N PHE A 256 -6.36 -23.13 19.62
CA PHE A 256 -6.24 -21.67 19.70
C PHE A 256 -4.90 -21.20 20.25
N ALA A 257 -3.92 -22.11 20.42
CA ALA A 257 -2.62 -21.78 21.04
C ALA A 257 -1.95 -20.56 20.38
N LEU A 258 -1.93 -20.49 19.04
CA LEU A 258 -1.34 -19.34 18.33
C LEU A 258 -2.14 -18.04 18.57
N THR A 259 -3.47 -18.08 18.53
CA THR A 259 -4.28 -16.86 18.73
C THR A 259 -4.30 -16.40 20.19
N ASP A 260 -4.14 -17.33 21.13
CA ASP A 260 -3.92 -17.04 22.55
C ASP A 260 -2.54 -16.39 22.75
N TRP A 261 -1.49 -16.95 22.15
CA TRP A 261 -0.13 -16.39 22.20
C TRP A 261 -0.05 -14.96 21.64
N LEU A 262 -0.72 -14.73 20.51
CA LEU A 262 -0.84 -13.40 19.89
C LEU A 262 -1.59 -12.39 20.77
N GLY A 263 -2.49 -12.85 21.66
CA GLY A 263 -3.38 -12.01 22.47
C GLY A 263 -4.70 -11.64 21.78
N VAL A 264 -5.05 -12.32 20.68
CA VAL A 264 -6.34 -12.15 20.00
C VAL A 264 -7.43 -12.89 20.78
N THR A 265 -7.11 -14.09 21.25
CA THR A 265 -7.95 -14.90 22.14
C THR A 265 -7.23 -15.13 23.48
N ARG A 266 -7.93 -15.75 24.43
CA ARG A 266 -7.41 -16.25 25.71
C ARG A 266 -8.10 -17.55 26.09
N ASP A 267 -7.52 -18.28 27.04
CA ASP A 267 -8.15 -19.43 27.71
C ASP A 267 -8.70 -20.49 26.73
N GLY A 268 -7.95 -20.80 25.66
CA GLY A 268 -8.39 -21.78 24.67
C GLY A 268 -9.41 -21.26 23.67
N GLY A 269 -9.31 -19.97 23.29
CA GLY A 269 -10.07 -19.41 22.18
C GLY A 269 -11.23 -18.48 22.54
N HIS A 270 -11.33 -17.99 23.78
CA HIS A 270 -12.22 -16.90 24.14
C HIS A 270 -11.71 -15.58 23.57
N GLU A 271 -12.54 -14.86 22.81
CA GLU A 271 -12.16 -13.59 22.18
C GLU A 271 -11.84 -12.54 23.27
N VAL A 272 -10.65 -11.94 23.22
CA VAL A 272 -10.26 -10.89 24.19
C VAL A 272 -11.07 -9.62 23.95
N ASN A 273 -11.34 -9.29 22.68
CA ASN A 273 -12.21 -8.19 22.29
C ASN A 273 -13.16 -8.61 21.15
N PRO A 274 -14.41 -8.99 21.47
CA PRO A 274 -15.39 -9.43 20.46
C PRO A 274 -15.73 -8.37 19.41
N ALA A 275 -15.51 -7.07 19.69
CA ALA A 275 -15.78 -5.99 18.73
C ALA A 275 -14.82 -6.00 17.52
N GLU A 276 -13.68 -6.68 17.62
CA GLU A 276 -12.72 -6.84 16.51
C GLU A 276 -13.19 -7.90 15.51
N ARG A 277 -14.23 -8.67 15.83
CA ARG A 277 -14.73 -9.75 14.98
C ARG A 277 -15.39 -9.20 13.73
N ARG A 278 -15.05 -9.78 12.58
CA ARG A 278 -15.58 -9.38 11.26
C ARG A 278 -16.48 -10.47 10.69
N ALA A 279 -17.56 -10.04 10.02
CA ALA A 279 -18.52 -10.95 9.37
C ALA A 279 -18.04 -11.44 7.99
N PHE A 280 -17.10 -10.75 7.34
CA PHE A 280 -16.65 -11.08 6.00
C PHE A 280 -15.16 -10.84 5.79
N GLY A 281 -14.57 -11.69 4.96
CA GLY A 281 -13.20 -11.61 4.46
C GLY A 281 -13.22 -11.83 2.95
N THR A 282 -12.35 -11.13 2.23
CA THR A 282 -12.26 -11.19 0.76
C THR A 282 -11.51 -12.43 0.27
N HIS A 283 -10.75 -13.07 1.15
CA HIS A 283 -9.93 -14.26 0.89
C HIS A 283 -10.12 -15.28 2.03
N HIS A 284 -9.79 -16.54 1.76
CA HIS A 284 -9.75 -17.62 2.75
C HIS A 284 -8.70 -18.66 2.37
N MET A 285 -8.32 -19.50 3.34
CA MET A 285 -7.43 -20.63 3.11
C MET A 285 -8.21 -21.91 2.79
N LYS A 286 -7.83 -22.58 1.71
CA LYS A 286 -8.23 -23.97 1.43
C LYS A 286 -7.08 -24.89 1.84
N ILE A 287 -7.33 -25.71 2.85
CA ILE A 287 -6.33 -26.62 3.45
C ILE A 287 -6.79 -28.06 3.25
N GLY A 288 -5.98 -28.88 2.60
CA GLY A 288 -6.19 -30.32 2.47
C GLY A 288 -5.82 -31.08 3.74
N GLU A 289 -6.36 -32.30 3.90
CA GLU A 289 -5.94 -33.21 4.98
C GLU A 289 -4.48 -33.62 4.82
N ASN A 290 -3.83 -33.85 5.95
CA ASN A 290 -2.52 -34.48 5.99
C ASN A 290 -2.71 -36.00 5.86
N ARG A 291 -1.88 -36.66 5.06
CA ARG A 291 -1.96 -38.12 4.80
C ARG A 291 -0.56 -38.69 4.79
N ASP A 292 -0.36 -39.81 5.50
CA ASP A 292 0.89 -40.58 5.49
C ASP A 292 2.15 -39.72 5.75
N GLY A 293 2.07 -38.81 6.73
CA GLY A 293 3.15 -37.88 7.07
C GLY A 293 3.33 -36.71 6.09
N VAL A 294 2.58 -36.67 4.99
CA VAL A 294 2.64 -35.60 3.99
C VAL A 294 1.62 -34.51 4.32
N ALA A 295 2.11 -33.27 4.32
CA ALA A 295 1.30 -32.09 4.57
C ALA A 295 0.29 -31.87 3.43
N GLY A 296 -0.98 -31.64 3.78
CA GLY A 296 -2.03 -31.36 2.80
C GLY A 296 -1.79 -30.07 2.02
N LYS A 297 -2.44 -29.94 0.85
CA LYS A 297 -2.37 -28.72 0.00
C LYS A 297 -2.77 -27.48 0.81
N PHE A 298 -1.97 -26.43 0.75
CA PHE A 298 -2.20 -25.17 1.47
C PHE A 298 -2.31 -24.02 0.46
N ARG A 299 -3.52 -23.54 0.18
CA ARG A 299 -3.76 -22.58 -0.91
C ARG A 299 -4.66 -21.44 -0.47
N GLU A 300 -4.23 -20.21 -0.72
CA GLU A 300 -5.10 -19.04 -0.61
C GLU A 300 -6.07 -18.96 -1.79
N GLN A 301 -7.34 -18.65 -1.49
CA GLN A 301 -8.39 -18.42 -2.48
C GLN A 301 -9.03 -17.05 -2.24
N GLY A 302 -9.26 -16.30 -3.32
CA GLY A 302 -9.84 -14.96 -3.30
C GLY A 302 -10.88 -14.75 -4.40
N GLY A 303 -11.63 -13.65 -4.30
CA GLY A 303 -12.58 -13.18 -5.32
C GLY A 303 -14.00 -12.92 -4.80
N LYS A 304 -14.82 -12.21 -5.61
CA LYS A 304 -16.19 -11.77 -5.25
C LYS A 304 -17.15 -12.91 -4.85
N LEU A 305 -16.90 -14.14 -5.30
CA LEU A 305 -17.68 -15.33 -4.92
C LEU A 305 -17.23 -15.92 -3.57
N ALA A 306 -15.98 -15.69 -3.14
CA ALA A 306 -15.47 -16.15 -1.86
C ALA A 306 -15.97 -15.29 -0.69
N SER A 307 -16.17 -13.98 -0.91
CA SER A 307 -16.78 -13.07 0.08
C SER A 307 -18.21 -13.48 0.46
N VAL A 308 -18.96 -14.12 -0.45
CA VAL A 308 -20.31 -14.64 -0.18
C VAL A 308 -20.26 -16.00 0.55
N LYS A 309 -19.28 -16.86 0.24
CA LYS A 309 -19.13 -18.17 0.90
C LYS A 309 -18.73 -18.05 2.38
N ASN A 310 -18.03 -16.99 2.77
CA ASN A 310 -17.71 -16.73 4.19
C ASN A 310 -18.94 -16.33 5.02
N VAL A 311 -19.98 -15.75 4.39
CA VAL A 311 -21.27 -15.44 5.04
C VAL A 311 -22.10 -16.71 5.25
N VAL A 312 -21.86 -17.75 4.44
CA VAL A 312 -22.63 -19.00 4.42
C VAL A 312 -21.69 -20.20 4.63
N GLN A 313 -21.08 -20.32 5.81
CA GLN A 313 -20.45 -21.57 6.23
C GLN A 313 -21.27 -22.26 7.33
N PHE A 314 -22.05 -23.24 6.89
CA PHE A 314 -22.65 -24.29 7.72
C PHE A 314 -21.54 -25.18 8.29
N GLY A 315 -21.45 -25.24 9.62
CA GLY A 315 -20.47 -26.06 10.35
C GLY A 315 -20.43 -25.73 11.84
N SER A 316 -19.93 -26.68 12.64
CA SER A 316 -19.83 -26.54 14.11
C SER A 316 -18.92 -25.35 14.49
N ARG A 317 -19.02 -24.86 15.73
CA ARG A 317 -18.27 -23.67 16.22
C ARG A 317 -16.75 -23.77 16.02
N PHE A 318 -16.21 -25.00 15.92
CA PHE A 318 -14.81 -25.33 15.70
C PHE A 318 -14.38 -25.32 14.21
N GLU A 319 -15.31 -25.23 13.27
CA GLU A 319 -15.02 -25.27 11.83
C GLU A 319 -14.97 -23.89 11.16
N ARG A 320 -15.42 -22.85 11.85
CA ARG A 320 -15.57 -21.52 11.26
C ARG A 320 -14.25 -20.79 11.28
N VAL A 321 -13.84 -20.33 10.09
CA VAL A 321 -12.81 -19.31 9.95
C VAL A 321 -13.22 -18.12 10.82
N ARG A 322 -12.31 -17.65 11.68
CA ARG A 322 -12.51 -16.48 12.53
C ARG A 322 -11.77 -15.31 11.92
N LEU A 323 -12.47 -14.21 11.71
CA LEU A 323 -11.93 -13.02 11.08
C LEU A 323 -11.88 -11.90 12.11
N TYR A 324 -10.73 -11.25 12.22
CA TYR A 324 -10.51 -10.11 13.10
C TYR A 324 -9.99 -8.92 12.29
N GLY A 325 -10.33 -7.73 12.75
CA GLY A 325 -9.83 -6.46 12.23
C GLY A 325 -9.39 -5.56 13.38
N LEU A 326 -8.18 -5.02 13.28
CA LEU A 326 -7.62 -4.10 14.27
C LEU A 326 -7.17 -2.84 13.56
N ASP A 327 -7.64 -1.70 14.00
CA ASP A 327 -7.24 -0.42 13.42
C ASP A 327 -5.83 -0.05 13.90
N LEU A 328 -5.00 0.40 12.94
CA LEU A 328 -3.61 0.78 13.16
C LEU A 328 -3.48 2.29 13.02
N ALA A 329 -2.67 2.90 13.88
CA ALA A 329 -2.17 4.26 13.72
C ALA A 329 -0.89 4.23 12.87
N ALA A 330 -0.99 3.98 11.56
CA ALA A 330 0.19 3.84 10.71
C ALA A 330 1.00 5.16 10.65
N GLY A 331 2.30 5.08 10.95
CA GLY A 331 3.16 6.25 11.15
C GLY A 331 3.21 6.76 12.59
N GLY A 332 2.52 6.08 13.50
CA GLY A 332 2.54 6.34 14.94
C GLY A 332 1.38 7.21 15.41
N LEU A 333 0.76 6.77 16.49
CA LEU A 333 -0.31 7.48 17.18
C LEU A 333 0.08 8.94 17.50
N GLY A 334 -0.80 9.89 17.17
CA GLY A 334 -0.60 11.31 17.46
C GLY A 334 0.30 12.06 16.48
N SER A 335 0.89 11.37 15.50
CA SER A 335 1.62 12.01 14.39
C SER A 335 0.64 12.69 13.42
N ARG A 336 1.17 13.43 12.43
CA ARG A 336 0.34 14.03 11.37
C ARG A 336 0.49 13.26 10.06
N ASP A 337 -0.63 13.00 9.40
CA ASP A 337 -0.65 12.44 8.05
C ASP A 337 -0.25 13.51 7.00
N PHE A 338 -0.20 13.12 5.73
CA PHE A 338 0.12 14.01 4.61
C PHE A 338 -0.92 15.13 4.36
N ASN A 339 -2.11 15.07 4.96
CA ASN A 339 -3.10 16.15 4.96
C ASN A 339 -3.03 17.03 6.22
N GLY A 340 -2.12 16.72 7.15
CA GLY A 340 -1.99 17.37 8.45
C GLY A 340 -2.96 16.86 9.52
N ASP A 341 -3.76 15.83 9.24
CA ASP A 341 -4.70 15.23 10.20
C ASP A 341 -3.95 14.37 11.22
N VAL A 342 -4.48 14.26 12.44
CA VAL A 342 -3.86 13.45 13.50
C VAL A 342 -4.09 11.96 13.21
N VAL A 343 -3.01 11.18 13.22
CA VAL A 343 -3.04 9.74 13.02
C VAL A 343 -3.60 9.03 14.26
N LEU A 344 -4.70 8.30 14.08
CA LEU A 344 -5.43 7.56 15.11
C LEU A 344 -5.75 6.12 14.67
N PRO A 345 -5.99 5.17 15.59
CA PRO A 345 -6.48 3.83 15.27
C PRO A 345 -7.99 3.88 15.00
N ASP A 346 -8.38 4.58 13.94
CA ASP A 346 -9.76 4.87 13.51
C ASP A 346 -10.18 4.07 12.27
N GLY A 347 -9.27 3.24 11.75
CA GLY A 347 -9.44 2.47 10.54
C GLY A 347 -9.25 3.27 9.27
N GLY A 348 -9.02 4.58 9.33
CA GLY A 348 -8.64 5.40 8.18
C GLY A 348 -7.14 5.51 7.98
N HIS A 349 -6.36 5.38 9.06
CA HIS A 349 -4.90 5.44 9.06
C HIS A 349 -4.23 4.06 9.01
N GLY A 350 -4.97 3.00 8.70
CA GLY A 350 -4.45 1.64 8.59
C GLY A 350 -5.34 0.64 9.29
N HIS A 351 -5.33 -0.59 8.78
CA HIS A 351 -6.14 -1.67 9.33
C HIS A 351 -5.42 -3.01 9.17
N MET A 352 -5.21 -3.73 10.26
CA MET A 352 -4.69 -5.10 10.25
C MET A 352 -5.83 -6.10 10.21
N PHE A 353 -5.81 -6.96 9.20
CA PHE A 353 -6.70 -8.11 9.05
C PHE A 353 -6.01 -9.38 9.54
N LEU A 354 -6.74 -10.18 10.33
CA LEU A 354 -6.35 -11.52 10.76
C LEU A 354 -7.44 -12.53 10.36
N GLY A 355 -7.08 -13.50 9.51
CA GLY A 355 -7.96 -14.60 9.11
C GLY A 355 -7.46 -15.92 9.71
N PHE A 356 -8.16 -16.45 10.71
CA PHE A 356 -7.75 -17.63 11.45
C PHE A 356 -8.59 -18.86 11.11
N THR A 357 -7.93 -19.93 10.69
CA THR A 357 -8.51 -21.26 10.50
C THR A 357 -7.88 -22.20 11.54
N PRO A 358 -8.65 -22.69 12.54
CA PRO A 358 -8.10 -23.58 13.55
C PRO A 358 -7.52 -24.89 12.95
N PRO A 359 -6.37 -25.38 13.43
CA PRO A 359 -5.86 -26.71 13.08
C PRO A 359 -6.77 -27.82 13.63
N ARG A 360 -6.61 -29.04 13.09
CA ARG A 360 -7.28 -30.28 13.53
C ARG A 360 -6.27 -31.41 13.63
N ARG A 361 -6.66 -32.55 14.19
CA ARG A 361 -5.78 -33.74 14.30
C ARG A 361 -5.27 -34.28 12.97
N ASN A 362 -6.03 -34.11 11.88
CA ASN A 362 -5.67 -34.60 10.54
C ASN A 362 -5.43 -33.46 9.53
N ARG A 363 -5.36 -32.20 9.99
CA ARG A 363 -5.32 -31.05 9.09
C ARG A 363 -4.63 -29.86 9.74
N ALA A 364 -3.70 -29.25 9.02
CA ALA A 364 -3.08 -27.99 9.41
C ALA A 364 -4.11 -26.86 9.61
N GLY A 365 -3.74 -25.88 10.41
CA GLY A 365 -4.45 -24.60 10.56
C GLY A 365 -3.80 -23.51 9.71
N ALA A 366 -4.37 -22.31 9.76
CA ALA A 366 -3.78 -21.14 9.12
C ALA A 366 -4.06 -19.86 9.90
N LEU A 367 -3.12 -18.94 9.85
CA LEU A 367 -3.32 -17.53 10.16
C LEU A 367 -2.92 -16.70 8.95
N GLN A 368 -3.86 -15.95 8.39
CA GLN A 368 -3.60 -14.98 7.35
C GLN A 368 -3.46 -13.60 7.99
N VAL A 369 -2.34 -12.93 7.75
CA VAL A 369 -2.10 -11.57 8.25
C VAL A 369 -1.96 -10.63 7.07
N GLY A 370 -2.76 -9.57 7.03
CA GLY A 370 -2.65 -8.53 6.01
C GLY A 370 -2.84 -7.15 6.59
N ILE A 371 -2.21 -6.15 5.98
CA ILE A 371 -2.45 -4.75 6.31
C ILE A 371 -3.12 -4.09 5.11
N GLU A 372 -4.27 -3.49 5.40
CA GLU A 372 -5.14 -2.78 4.46
C GLU A 372 -5.02 -1.27 4.74
N THR A 373 -5.19 -0.45 3.70
CA THR A 373 -5.13 1.02 3.83
C THR A 373 -6.23 1.57 4.75
N THR A 374 -7.43 1.00 4.63
CA THR A 374 -8.61 1.47 5.36
C THR A 374 -9.49 0.30 5.76
N SER A 375 -10.05 0.34 6.96
CA SER A 375 -11.05 -0.61 7.44
C SER A 375 -12.33 -0.52 6.58
N PRO A 376 -13.14 -1.60 6.51
CA PRO A 376 -14.43 -1.53 5.84
C PRO A 376 -15.33 -0.44 6.42
N GLY A 377 -15.78 0.48 5.56
CA GLY A 377 -16.60 1.63 5.96
C GLY A 377 -15.85 2.78 6.64
N GLY A 378 -14.54 2.64 6.91
CA GLY A 378 -13.73 3.66 7.56
C GLY A 378 -13.55 4.92 6.71
N PRO A 379 -13.27 6.08 7.34
CA PRO A 379 -12.86 7.30 6.63
C PRO A 379 -11.54 7.03 5.89
N SER A 380 -11.26 7.73 4.79
CA SER A 380 -10.00 7.57 4.07
C SER A 380 -9.35 8.93 3.85
N PRO A 381 -8.05 9.10 4.16
CA PRO A 381 -7.33 10.35 3.95
C PRO A 381 -7.18 10.71 2.47
N VAL A 382 -7.48 9.78 1.56
CA VAL A 382 -7.42 9.96 0.11
C VAL A 382 -8.79 9.90 -0.60
N GLY A 383 -9.87 9.97 0.17
CA GLY A 383 -11.24 10.05 -0.37
C GLY A 383 -11.83 8.73 -0.86
N TYR A 384 -11.23 7.60 -0.46
CA TYR A 384 -11.70 6.25 -0.77
C TYR A 384 -12.74 5.74 0.24
N ARG A 385 -13.61 4.83 -0.19
CA ARG A 385 -14.53 4.10 0.68
C ARG A 385 -14.35 2.61 0.47
N HIS A 386 -13.81 1.93 1.47
CA HIS A 386 -13.70 0.48 1.43
C HIS A 386 -15.06 -0.16 1.67
N THR A 387 -15.70 -0.64 0.59
CA THR A 387 -16.95 -1.41 0.67
C THR A 387 -16.69 -2.90 0.47
N TRP A 388 -17.66 -3.76 0.79
CA TRP A 388 -17.58 -5.20 0.54
C TRP A 388 -17.37 -5.58 -0.95
N ARG A 389 -17.63 -4.65 -1.88
CA ARG A 389 -17.40 -4.82 -3.32
C ARG A 389 -15.97 -4.49 -3.76
N SER A 390 -15.16 -3.95 -2.85
CA SER A 390 -13.78 -3.58 -3.14
C SER A 390 -12.97 -4.83 -3.41
N THR A 391 -12.34 -4.88 -4.58
CA THR A 391 -11.40 -5.94 -4.95
C THR A 391 -9.99 -5.39 -4.88
N GLU A 392 -8.98 -6.26 -4.96
CA GLU A 392 -7.59 -5.82 -5.08
C GLU A 392 -7.40 -4.78 -6.20
N ALA A 393 -8.16 -4.91 -7.30
CA ALA A 393 -8.16 -4.03 -8.46
C ALA A 393 -8.93 -2.70 -8.29
N THR A 394 -9.83 -2.59 -7.31
CA THR A 394 -10.61 -1.35 -7.06
C THR A 394 -10.32 -0.70 -5.71
N ALA A 395 -9.56 -1.37 -4.84
CA ALA A 395 -9.08 -0.83 -3.58
C ALA A 395 -7.86 0.08 -3.78
N ASN A 396 -7.61 0.97 -2.81
CA ASN A 396 -6.46 1.88 -2.83
C ASN A 396 -5.18 1.16 -3.30
N PRO A 397 -4.49 1.64 -4.36
CA PRO A 397 -3.28 0.99 -4.88
C PRO A 397 -2.12 1.00 -3.89
N GLU A 398 -2.13 1.93 -2.93
CA GLU A 398 -1.10 2.13 -1.91
C GLU A 398 -1.68 1.83 -0.50
N SER A 399 -0.85 1.26 0.38
CA SER A 399 -1.20 1.08 1.81
C SER A 399 -0.86 2.31 2.65
N SER A 400 -1.32 2.36 3.89
CA SER A 400 -0.91 3.39 4.87
C SER A 400 0.57 3.28 5.28
N PHE A 401 1.27 2.25 4.80
CA PHE A 401 2.70 2.02 5.00
C PHE A 401 3.50 2.26 3.71
N TYR A 402 2.96 3.06 2.77
CA TYR A 402 3.61 3.51 1.53
C TYR A 402 3.99 2.43 0.51
N GLY A 403 3.61 1.18 0.77
CA GLY A 403 3.79 0.08 -0.16
C GLY A 403 2.69 0.03 -1.21
N HIS A 404 3.09 0.01 -2.48
CA HIS A 404 2.18 -0.18 -3.60
C HIS A 404 1.95 -1.67 -3.89
N LYS A 405 0.70 -2.06 -4.22
CA LYS A 405 0.30 -3.46 -4.46
C LYS A 405 1.06 -4.19 -5.55
N LYS A 406 1.59 -3.46 -6.52
CA LYS A 406 2.38 -4.06 -7.60
C LYS A 406 3.80 -4.40 -7.14
N ASP A 407 4.27 -3.84 -6.02
CA ASP A 407 5.63 -4.00 -5.48
C ASP A 407 5.71 -5.08 -4.40
N LYS A 408 4.69 -5.94 -4.29
CA LYS A 408 4.69 -7.10 -3.40
C LYS A 408 5.91 -7.97 -3.65
N ILE A 409 6.50 -8.45 -2.55
CA ILE A 409 7.52 -9.48 -2.58
C ILE A 409 6.89 -10.86 -2.83
N GLY A 410 7.66 -11.75 -3.46
CA GLY A 410 7.23 -13.09 -3.83
C GLY A 410 6.50 -13.13 -5.18
N GLU A 411 6.81 -14.16 -5.96
CA GLU A 411 6.32 -14.37 -7.31
C GLU A 411 5.05 -15.24 -7.32
N GLY A 412 4.51 -15.50 -8.52
CA GLY A 412 3.38 -16.40 -8.71
C GLY A 412 2.02 -15.78 -8.43
N LYS A 413 1.01 -16.66 -8.35
CA LYS A 413 -0.41 -16.28 -8.15
C LYS A 413 -0.84 -16.56 -6.71
N LEU A 414 -1.99 -16.02 -6.32
CA LEU A 414 -2.56 -16.17 -4.98
C LEU A 414 -2.46 -17.59 -4.38
N ALA A 415 -2.78 -18.62 -5.17
CA ALA A 415 -2.83 -20.00 -4.72
C ALA A 415 -1.48 -20.60 -4.26
N VAL A 416 -0.35 -19.96 -4.59
CA VAL A 416 0.99 -20.42 -4.17
C VAL A 416 1.47 -19.78 -2.86
N ASN A 417 0.71 -18.88 -2.25
CA ASN A 417 1.10 -18.15 -1.03
C ASN A 417 2.43 -17.41 -1.23
N GLN A 418 2.41 -16.31 -1.99
CA GLN A 418 3.62 -15.56 -2.37
C GLN A 418 4.51 -15.18 -1.18
N ARG A 419 3.91 -14.98 0.00
CA ARG A 419 4.56 -14.78 1.29
C ARG A 419 4.04 -15.82 2.27
N TYR A 420 4.93 -16.58 2.87
CA TYR A 420 4.60 -17.78 3.63
C TYR A 420 5.47 -17.91 4.88
N VAL A 421 4.90 -18.51 5.93
CA VAL A 421 5.63 -18.96 7.11
C VAL A 421 5.09 -20.34 7.48
N ASP A 422 5.97 -21.29 7.79
CA ASP A 422 5.59 -22.54 8.44
C ASP A 422 6.09 -22.55 9.88
N ILE A 423 5.21 -22.27 10.85
CA ILE A 423 5.66 -22.30 12.25
C ILE A 423 5.94 -23.73 12.71
N GLY A 424 5.46 -24.75 11.97
CA GLY A 424 5.81 -26.14 12.22
C GLY A 424 7.30 -26.44 12.06
N GLU A 425 8.08 -25.56 11.43
CA GLU A 425 9.54 -25.64 11.31
C GLU A 425 10.27 -25.03 12.52
N PHE A 426 9.61 -24.21 13.35
CA PHE A 426 10.27 -23.50 14.45
C PHE A 426 10.71 -24.47 15.55
N ARG A 427 11.99 -24.40 15.94
CA ARG A 427 12.58 -25.24 16.97
C ARG A 427 13.46 -24.41 17.89
N THR A 428 13.37 -24.64 19.20
CA THR A 428 14.34 -24.09 20.16
C THR A 428 15.71 -24.76 19.95
N PRO A 429 16.82 -24.16 20.40
CA PRO A 429 18.14 -24.83 20.39
C PRO A 429 18.15 -26.20 21.09
N THR A 430 17.28 -26.42 22.09
CA THR A 430 17.14 -27.70 22.80
C THR A 430 16.13 -28.67 22.15
N GLY A 431 15.69 -28.42 20.92
CA GLY A 431 14.76 -29.29 20.18
C GLY A 431 13.28 -29.17 20.55
N GLY A 432 12.89 -28.22 21.39
CA GLY A 432 11.49 -27.88 21.68
C GLY A 432 10.71 -27.43 20.45
N GLY A 433 9.43 -27.78 20.38
CA GLY A 433 8.54 -27.45 19.27
C GLY A 433 8.16 -25.96 19.18
N TRP A 434 7.36 -25.65 18.16
CA TRP A 434 7.03 -24.28 17.76
C TRP A 434 6.42 -23.41 18.86
N MET A 435 5.53 -23.95 19.70
CA MET A 435 4.94 -23.17 20.80
C MET A 435 6.00 -22.75 21.81
N ARG A 436 6.90 -23.67 22.18
CA ARG A 436 7.99 -23.35 23.11
C ARG A 436 8.93 -22.31 22.52
N PHE A 437 9.25 -22.43 21.22
CA PHE A 437 10.03 -21.41 20.51
C PHE A 437 9.37 -20.03 20.57
N LEU A 438 8.06 -19.94 20.31
CA LEU A 438 7.33 -18.68 20.36
C LEU A 438 7.28 -18.08 21.78
N GLU A 439 7.15 -18.89 22.83
CA GLU A 439 7.20 -18.39 24.22
C GLU A 439 8.60 -17.88 24.58
N GLU A 440 9.66 -18.65 24.28
CA GLU A 440 11.05 -18.21 24.51
C GLU A 440 11.36 -16.92 23.74
N LEU A 441 10.86 -16.78 22.51
CA LEU A 441 11.00 -15.58 21.68
C LEU A 441 10.28 -14.37 22.28
N LYS A 442 9.06 -14.57 22.82
CA LYS A 442 8.29 -13.52 23.48
C LYS A 442 8.94 -13.06 24.79
N GLU A 443 9.45 -14.00 25.59
CA GLU A 443 10.20 -13.72 26.80
C GLU A 443 11.50 -12.97 26.51
N ASP A 444 12.24 -13.39 25.48
CA ASP A 444 13.46 -12.71 25.05
C ASP A 444 13.20 -11.27 24.62
N TRP A 445 12.18 -11.08 23.78
CA TRP A 445 11.76 -9.76 23.37
C TRP A 445 11.38 -8.87 24.56
N ALA A 446 10.62 -9.41 25.52
CA ALA A 446 10.25 -8.69 26.74
C ALA A 446 11.48 -8.31 27.59
N ARG A 447 12.46 -9.22 27.75
CA ARG A 447 13.73 -8.92 28.44
C ARG A 447 14.50 -7.80 27.75
N ARG A 448 14.61 -7.84 26.42
CA ARG A 448 15.33 -6.82 25.64
C ARG A 448 14.66 -5.45 25.73
N LEU A 449 13.32 -5.40 25.63
CA LEU A 449 12.57 -4.16 25.85
C LEU A 449 12.74 -3.63 27.28
N ALA A 450 12.70 -4.50 28.30
CA ALA A 450 12.92 -4.10 29.69
C ALA A 450 14.35 -3.56 29.90
N ALA A 451 15.36 -4.16 29.27
CA ALA A 451 16.75 -3.70 29.31
C ALA A 451 16.94 -2.33 28.62
N ALA A 452 16.21 -2.05 27.55
CA ALA A 452 16.17 -0.72 26.94
C ALA A 452 15.48 0.32 27.85
N GLY A 453 14.59 -0.13 28.74
CA GLY A 453 13.93 0.72 29.73
C GLY A 453 13.15 1.87 29.08
N THR A 454 13.44 3.09 29.53
CA THR A 454 12.83 4.33 29.01
C THR A 454 13.71 5.03 27.98
N ASP A 455 14.86 4.46 27.60
CA ASP A 455 15.73 5.04 26.57
C ASP A 455 15.04 4.98 25.19
N PRO A 456 14.63 6.13 24.62
CA PRO A 456 13.92 6.18 23.35
C PRO A 456 14.80 5.81 22.15
N VAL A 457 16.13 5.85 22.28
CA VAL A 457 17.07 5.44 21.23
C VAL A 457 17.21 3.93 21.23
N ALA A 458 17.52 3.33 22.39
CA ALA A 458 17.63 1.88 22.52
C ALA A 458 16.32 1.17 22.17
N ARG A 459 15.18 1.67 22.66
CA ARG A 459 13.87 1.09 22.36
C ARG A 459 13.55 1.12 20.86
N ARG A 460 13.81 2.26 20.20
CA ARG A 460 13.60 2.37 18.75
C ARG A 460 14.53 1.44 17.97
N ALA A 461 15.79 1.29 18.40
CA ALA A 461 16.73 0.38 17.75
C ALA A 461 16.20 -1.06 17.73
N LEU A 462 15.58 -1.52 18.84
CA LEU A 462 14.93 -2.82 18.91
C LEU A 462 13.79 -2.96 17.89
N TYR A 463 12.90 -1.98 17.80
CA TYR A 463 11.79 -2.01 16.84
C TYR A 463 12.25 -1.87 15.39
N SER A 464 13.29 -1.08 15.16
CA SER A 464 13.96 -1.00 13.85
C SER A 464 14.52 -2.35 13.46
N GLU A 465 15.22 -3.04 14.35
CA GLU A 465 15.71 -4.38 14.06
C GLU A 465 14.57 -5.37 13.78
N LEU A 466 13.50 -5.33 14.59
CA LEU A 466 12.32 -6.19 14.45
C LEU A 466 11.64 -6.03 13.07
N ALA A 467 11.53 -4.81 12.56
CA ALA A 467 10.92 -4.53 11.25
C ALA A 467 11.88 -4.73 10.07
N GLY A 468 13.20 -4.76 10.33
CA GLY A 468 14.26 -4.78 9.33
C GLY A 468 14.50 -6.15 8.69
N ARG A 469 15.69 -6.36 8.12
CA ARG A 469 16.09 -7.63 7.50
C ARG A 469 15.99 -8.80 8.48
N ARG A 470 15.73 -10.01 7.96
CA ARG A 470 15.81 -11.24 8.76
C ARG A 470 17.21 -11.40 9.33
N ARG A 471 17.31 -11.79 10.60
CA ARG A 471 18.60 -12.18 11.21
C ARG A 471 19.07 -13.51 10.63
N ASP A 472 20.37 -13.63 10.42
CA ASP A 472 21.00 -14.92 10.14
C ASP A 472 21.02 -15.72 11.45
N GLU A 473 20.68 -17.01 11.36
CA GLU A 473 20.65 -17.95 12.49
C GLU A 473 22.05 -18.44 12.86
#